data_AF-A0A6B8MBA2-F1
#
_entry.id   AF-A0A6B8MBA2-F1
#
_cell.length_a   1.000
_cell.length_b   1.000
_cell.length_c   1.000
_cell.angle_alpha   90.00
_cell.angle_beta   90.00
_cell.angle_gamma   90.00
#
_symmetry.space_group_name_H-M   'P 1'
#
loop_
_entity.id
_entity.type
_entity.pdbx_description
1 polymer ?
#
loop_
_entity_poly.entity_id
_entity_poly.type
_entity_poly.pdbx_seq_one_letter_code
_entity_poly.pdbx_strand_id
1 'polypeptide(L)'
;MTTKMTRARHRAHRIISRPSHKFPIGVRVIQRFGAPINMDSFQVTRHLPDDGAGLQYRMKRDRDGQERVAIESSLELVRREDNLI
;
A
#
# COMPACT_ATOMS: atom_id res chain seq x y z
N MET A 1 -6.54 -47.92 -35.10
CA MET A 1 -7.07 -47.40 -33.82
C MET A 1 -6.26 -46.13 -33.50
N THR A 2 -6.83 -44.93 -33.67
CA THR A 2 -6.07 -43.67 -33.59
C THR A 2 -6.67 -42.80 -32.48
N THR A 3 -6.05 -42.82 -31.31
CA THR A 3 -6.49 -42.05 -30.15
C THR A 3 -6.14 -40.57 -30.34
N LYS A 4 -7.14 -39.73 -30.62
CA LYS A 4 -6.98 -38.28 -30.62
C LYS A 4 -6.87 -37.79 -29.18
N MET A 5 -5.66 -37.42 -28.76
CA MET A 5 -5.44 -36.73 -27.48
C MET A 5 -6.11 -35.36 -27.53
N THR A 6 -7.21 -35.23 -26.79
CA THR A 6 -7.92 -33.97 -26.59
C THR A 6 -7.07 -33.08 -25.70
N ARG A 7 -6.37 -32.11 -26.28
CA ARG A 7 -5.54 -31.14 -25.56
C ARG A 7 -6.47 -30.24 -24.75
N ALA A 8 -6.72 -30.61 -23.50
CA ALA A 8 -7.45 -29.80 -22.54
C ALA A 8 -6.78 -28.42 -22.45
N ARG A 9 -7.49 -27.39 -22.92
CA ARG A 9 -7.08 -26.00 -22.78
C ARG A 9 -7.17 -25.68 -21.29
N HIS A 10 -6.05 -25.78 -20.58
CA HIS A 10 -5.91 -25.24 -19.23
C HIS A 10 -6.22 -23.75 -19.31
N ARG A 11 -7.47 -23.40 -18.98
CA ARG A 11 -7.90 -22.02 -18.79
C ARG A 11 -7.20 -21.57 -17.52
N ALA A 12 -6.00 -21.00 -17.67
CA ALA A 12 -5.25 -20.42 -16.58
C ALA A 12 -6.18 -19.43 -15.88
N HIS A 13 -6.63 -19.79 -14.67
CA HIS A 13 -7.20 -18.83 -13.75
C HIS A 13 -6.07 -17.85 -13.46
N ARG A 14 -6.02 -16.78 -14.26
CA ARG A 14 -5.15 -15.65 -13.97
C ARG A 14 -5.65 -15.16 -12.62
N ILE A 15 -4.90 -15.45 -11.56
CA ILE A 15 -5.17 -14.95 -10.22
C ILE A 15 -4.99 -13.44 -10.37
N ILE A 16 -6.09 -12.74 -10.65
CA ILE A 16 -6.13 -11.28 -10.58
C ILE A 16 -6.13 -11.00 -9.09
N SER A 17 -4.94 -11.03 -8.49
CA SER A 17 -4.75 -10.56 -7.13
C SER A 17 -5.20 -9.11 -7.13
N ARG A 18 -6.34 -8.84 -6.49
CA ARG A 18 -6.80 -7.45 -6.34
C ARG A 18 -5.69 -6.70 -5.61
N PRO A 19 -5.29 -5.51 -6.08
CA PRO A 19 -4.31 -4.72 -5.37
C PRO A 19 -4.88 -4.39 -4.00
N SER A 20 -4.26 -4.93 -2.96
CA SER A 20 -4.69 -4.79 -1.57
C SER A 20 -3.82 -3.73 -0.92
N HIS A 21 -4.45 -2.78 -0.24
CA HIS A 21 -3.75 -1.77 0.54
C HIS A 21 -2.88 -2.42 1.62
N LYS A 22 -1.59 -2.12 1.62
CA LYS A 22 -0.61 -2.56 2.61
C LYS A 22 -0.81 -1.94 4.00
N PHE A 23 -1.26 -0.68 4.07
CA PHE A 23 -1.36 0.06 5.33
C PHE A 23 -2.83 0.19 5.76
N PRO A 24 -3.26 -0.38 6.90
CA PRO A 24 -4.63 -0.22 7.36
C PRO A 24 -4.92 1.23 7.81
N ILE A 25 -6.20 1.62 7.82
CA ILE A 25 -6.63 2.90 8.37
C ILE A 25 -6.30 2.95 9.87
N GLY A 26 -5.78 4.07 10.34
CA GLY A 26 -5.39 4.32 11.73
C GLY A 26 -3.91 4.11 12.04
N VAL A 27 -3.15 3.47 11.14
CA VAL A 27 -1.71 3.27 11.36
C VAL A 27 -0.90 4.54 11.08
N ARG A 28 0.25 4.65 11.73
CA ARG A 28 1.21 5.73 11.51
C ARG A 28 2.23 5.34 10.45
N VAL A 29 2.37 6.20 9.46
CA VAL A 29 3.33 6.09 8.35
C VAL A 29 4.16 7.35 8.28
N ILE A 30 5.36 7.23 7.72
CA ILE A 30 6.20 8.37 7.33
C ILE A 30 6.31 8.39 5.80
N GLN A 31 6.41 9.59 5.24
CA GLN A 31 6.67 9.76 3.82
C GLN A 31 8.18 9.81 3.60
N ARG A 32 8.75 8.82 2.90
CA ARG A 32 10.22 8.75 2.68
C ARG A 32 10.72 9.70 1.59
N PHE A 33 9.87 9.98 0.59
CA PHE A 33 10.23 10.80 -0.57
C PHE A 33 9.74 12.24 -0.40
N GLY A 34 10.67 13.19 -0.46
CA GLY A 34 10.39 14.63 -0.45
C GLY A 34 10.05 15.24 0.92
N ALA A 35 10.23 14.49 2.02
CA ALA A 35 10.10 15.04 3.36
C ALA A 35 11.41 15.76 3.74
N PRO A 36 11.34 17.01 4.24
CA PRO A 36 12.48 17.59 4.95
C PRO A 36 12.82 16.68 6.14
N ILE A 37 14.08 16.72 6.56
CA ILE A 37 14.74 16.05 7.70
C ILE A 37 13.91 15.88 9.01
N ASN A 38 12.76 16.55 9.13
CA ASN A 38 11.74 16.21 10.13
C ASN A 38 10.86 15.07 9.57
N MET A 39 11.14 13.85 10.04
CA MET A 39 10.36 12.64 9.78
C MET A 39 8.96 12.74 10.40
N ASP A 40 8.11 13.60 9.86
CA ASP A 40 6.75 13.76 10.32
C ASP A 40 5.95 12.48 10.13
N SER A 41 5.34 12.03 11.21
CA SER A 41 4.42 10.91 11.17
C SER A 41 3.03 11.37 10.73
N PHE A 42 2.43 10.57 9.87
CA PHE A 42 1.08 10.75 9.35
C PHE A 42 0.24 9.55 9.74
N GLN A 43 -1.01 9.80 10.12
CA GLN A 43 -1.98 8.74 10.35
C GLN A 43 -2.77 8.49 9.08
N VAL A 44 -2.87 7.23 8.65
CA VAL A 44 -3.71 6.85 7.51
C VAL A 44 -5.18 7.05 7.90
N THR A 45 -5.90 7.91 7.17
CA THR A 45 -7.32 8.20 7.42
C THR A 45 -8.23 7.53 6.40
N ARG A 46 -7.74 7.24 5.18
CA ARG A 46 -8.54 6.61 4.13
C ARG A 46 -7.69 5.89 3.09
N HIS A 47 -8.21 4.77 2.58
CA HIS A 47 -7.73 4.11 1.37
C HIS A 47 -8.32 4.75 0.12
N LEU A 48 -7.48 5.03 -0.86
CA LEU A 48 -7.89 5.57 -2.14
C LEU A 48 -7.58 4.54 -3.24
N PRO A 49 -8.38 4.53 -4.33
CA PRO A 49 -8.11 3.66 -5.46
C PRO A 49 -6.76 3.98 -6.10
N ASP A 50 -6.23 3.00 -6.83
CA ASP A 50 -5.08 3.18 -7.70
C ASP A 50 -5.45 4.12 -8.86
N ASP A 51 -4.65 5.17 -9.08
CA ASP A 51 -4.82 6.15 -10.17
C ASP A 51 -3.78 5.96 -11.29
N GLY A 52 -3.19 4.76 -11.39
CA GLY A 52 -2.12 4.43 -12.34
C GLY A 52 -0.70 4.59 -11.78
N ALA A 53 -0.54 5.21 -10.62
CA ALA A 53 0.75 5.42 -9.94
C ALA A 53 0.97 4.53 -8.71
N GLY A 54 0.05 3.62 -8.40
CA GLY A 54 0.03 2.82 -7.18
C GLY A 54 -1.18 3.13 -6.29
N LEU A 55 -1.43 2.23 -5.33
CA LEU A 55 -2.47 2.41 -4.32
C LEU A 55 -2.20 3.66 -3.50
N GLN A 56 -3.24 4.48 -3.31
CA GLN A 56 -3.13 5.77 -2.64
C GLN A 56 -3.73 5.74 -1.25
N TYR A 57 -3.23 6.64 -0.41
CA TYR A 57 -3.65 6.80 0.97
C TYR A 57 -3.86 8.28 1.26
N ARG A 58 -5.02 8.59 1.83
CA ARG A 58 -5.21 9.87 2.52
C ARG A 58 -4.69 9.72 3.94
N MET A 59 -3.87 10.67 4.35
CA MET A 59 -3.21 10.64 5.64
C MET A 59 -3.22 12.03 6.28
N LYS A 60 -3.21 12.07 7.60
CA LYS A 60 -3.26 13.30 8.39
C LYS A 60 -1.98 13.44 9.21
N ARG A 61 -1.29 14.57 9.12
CA ARG A 61 -0.09 14.86 9.91
C ARG A 61 -0.47 14.95 11.38
N ASP A 62 0.27 14.27 12.24
CA ASP A 62 0.00 14.23 13.69
C ASP A 62 0.20 15.63 14.33
N ARG A 63 1.20 16.38 13.87
CA ARG A 63 1.59 17.70 14.41
C ARG A 63 0.56 18.81 14.18
N ASP A 64 0.16 19.01 12.92
CA ASP A 64 -0.63 20.18 12.50
C ASP A 64 -2.03 19.80 11.97
N GLY A 65 -2.33 18.51 11.90
CA GLY A 65 -3.59 18.01 11.36
C GLY A 65 -3.77 18.19 9.85
N GLN A 66 -2.74 18.61 9.12
CA GLN A 66 -2.79 18.76 7.66
C GLN A 66 -3.02 17.41 6.99
N GLU A 67 -3.94 17.37 6.03
CA GLU A 67 -4.20 16.20 5.22
C GLU A 67 -3.33 16.17 3.97
N ARG A 68 -2.87 14.98 3.59
CA ARG A 68 -2.06 14.75 2.40
C ARG A 68 -2.46 13.43 1.75
N VAL A 69 -2.20 13.31 0.45
CA VAL A 69 -2.33 12.05 -0.30
C VAL A 69 -0.95 11.58 -0.70
N ALA A 70 -0.67 10.30 -0.51
CA ALA A 70 0.58 9.66 -0.92
C ALA A 70 0.32 8.25 -1.46
N ILE A 71 1.19 7.81 -2.37
CA ILE A 71 1.18 6.45 -2.90
C ILE A 71 1.85 5.48 -1.91
N GLU A 72 1.45 4.21 -1.97
CA GLU A 72 2.00 3.14 -1.13
C GLU A 72 3.52 3.09 -1.13
N SER A 73 4.13 3.22 -2.31
CA SER A 73 5.57 3.11 -2.52
C SER A 73 6.38 4.24 -1.87
N SER A 74 5.73 5.36 -1.53
CA SER A 74 6.37 6.50 -0.86
C SER A 74 6.21 6.47 0.66
N LEU A 75 5.48 5.47 1.19
CA LEU A 75 5.15 5.36 2.60
C LEU A 75 5.93 4.22 3.26
N GLU A 76 6.35 4.48 4.48
CA GLU A 76 6.97 3.50 5.36
C GLU A 76 6.21 3.45 6.68
N LEU A 77 5.99 2.25 7.20
CA LEU A 77 5.37 2.08 8.51
C LEU A 77 6.33 2.63 9.57
N VAL A 78 5.84 3.48 10.47
CA VAL A 78 6.61 3.86 11.65
C VAL A 78 6.69 2.64 12.54
N ARG A 79 7.81 1.92 12.48
CA ARG A 79 8.12 0.93 13.50
C ARG A 79 8.32 1.71 14.78
N ARG A 80 7.47 1.46 15.78
CA ARG A 80 7.87 1.76 17.14
C ARG A 80 9.07 0.86 17.37
N GLU A 81 10.25 1.45 17.47
CA GLU A 81 11.33 0.78 18.16
C GLU A 81 10.87 0.68 19.61
N ASP A 82 10.25 -0.45 19.94
CA ASP A 82 10.16 -0.95 21.29
C ASP A 82 11.60 -1.14 21.76
N ASN A 83 12.19 -0.05 22.29
CA ASN A 83 13.42 -0.09 23.04
C ASN A 83 13.09 -0.74 24.39
N LEU A 84 12.96 -2.06 24.36
CA LEU A 84 12.81 -2.89 25.55
C LEU A 84 14.21 -3.18 26.09
N ILE A 85 14.60 -2.35 27.06
CA ILE A 85 15.53 -2.55 28.20
C ILE A 85 16.90 -3.19 27.92
#